data_AF-A0AAD9XGA3-F1
#
_entry.id   AF-A0AAD9XGA3-F1
#
_cell.length_a   1.000
_cell.length_b   1.000
_cell.length_c   1.000
_cell.angle_alpha   90.00
_cell.angle_beta   90.00
_cell.angle_gamma   90.00
#
_symmetry.space_group_name_H-M   'P 1'
#
loop_
_entity.id
_entity.type
_entity.pdbx_description
1 polymer ?
#
loop_
_entity_poly.entity_id
_entity_poly.type
_entity_poly.pdbx_seq_one_letter_code
_entity_poly.pdbx_strand_id
1 'polypeptide(L)'
;MRKCARAWSFLFSVVVWTIWESMNEKVFKDGAANVSQAEDMVCFRVAWWFKNLGKGSSDSITTLIWKIKEGCINSTITKSRKAVEWVPPPNGSFKFNVDGLTRGSPFQAGIGGVLRDHKGKVLFLFSNNIGIHDAVTTEIMSLAKACFLCLGKPELCGKIIEFVSDSMLIVSWINGRGIESIKHFQMIYDLHNQISSIDHARVVYCSRASNSFTDMLAKQGFEGGREILSWSVF
;
A
#
# COMPACT_ATOMS: atom_id res chain seq x y z
N MET A 1 13.76 -13.52 -34.01
CA MET A 1 14.63 -13.92 -32.89
C MET A 1 15.89 -13.06 -32.69
N ARG A 2 16.65 -12.66 -33.73
CA ARG A 2 17.92 -11.90 -33.55
C ARG A 2 17.83 -10.51 -32.90
N LYS A 3 16.69 -9.80 -32.99
CA LYS A 3 16.51 -8.46 -32.40
C LYS A 3 16.36 -8.49 -30.86
N CYS A 4 15.68 -9.49 -30.32
CA CYS A 4 15.47 -9.64 -28.86
C CYS A 4 16.77 -9.99 -28.13
N ALA A 5 17.64 -10.81 -28.73
CA ALA A 5 18.94 -11.15 -28.14
C ALA A 5 19.86 -9.93 -28.00
N ARG A 6 19.90 -9.05 -29.02
CA ARG A 6 20.71 -7.80 -28.96
C ARG A 6 20.21 -6.83 -27.90
N ALA A 7 18.88 -6.69 -27.76
CA ALA A 7 18.29 -5.84 -26.73
C ALA A 7 18.63 -6.37 -25.32
N TRP A 8 18.55 -7.69 -25.12
CA TRP A 8 18.84 -8.31 -23.83
C TRP A 8 20.32 -8.18 -23.43
N SER A 9 21.25 -8.49 -24.33
CA SER A 9 22.70 -8.33 -24.08
C SER A 9 23.08 -6.88 -23.73
N PHE A 10 22.42 -5.91 -24.36
CA PHE A 10 22.67 -4.49 -24.07
C PHE A 10 22.09 -4.05 -22.72
N LEU A 11 20.84 -4.41 -22.42
CA LEU A 11 20.23 -4.14 -21.11
C LEU A 11 21.08 -4.73 -19.99
N PHE A 12 21.51 -5.97 -20.15
CA PHE A 12 22.43 -6.63 -19.23
C PHE A 12 23.74 -5.83 -19.06
N SER A 13 24.34 -5.38 -20.17
CA SER A 13 25.57 -4.59 -20.15
C SER A 13 25.39 -3.24 -19.44
N VAL A 14 24.28 -2.53 -19.66
CA VAL A 14 23.98 -1.26 -18.99
C VAL A 14 23.82 -1.44 -17.48
N VAL A 15 23.09 -2.48 -17.06
CA VAL A 15 22.87 -2.76 -15.64
C VAL A 15 24.20 -3.11 -14.95
N VAL A 16 24.95 -4.05 -15.51
CA VAL A 16 26.24 -4.48 -14.95
C VAL A 16 27.23 -3.32 -14.91
N TRP A 17 27.31 -2.53 -15.98
CA TRP A 17 28.18 -1.35 -16.04
C TRP A 17 27.82 -0.30 -14.99
N THR A 18 26.53 0.00 -14.82
CA THR A 18 26.07 1.00 -13.85
C THR A 18 26.35 0.56 -12.42
N ILE A 19 26.14 -0.74 -12.13
CA ILE A 19 26.48 -1.32 -10.82
C ILE A 19 27.99 -1.23 -10.57
N TRP A 20 28.80 -1.61 -11.56
CA TRP A 20 30.26 -1.55 -11.44
C TRP A 20 30.76 -0.11 -11.22
N GLU A 21 30.24 0.85 -11.99
CA GLU A 21 30.57 2.27 -11.87
C GLU A 21 30.19 2.82 -10.49
N SER A 22 28.97 2.53 -10.01
CA SER A 22 28.53 2.90 -8.66
C SER A 22 29.33 2.25 -7.55
N MET A 23 29.86 1.03 -7.77
CA MET A 23 30.71 0.37 -6.77
C MET A 23 32.12 0.96 -6.75
N ASN A 24 32.69 1.30 -7.90
CA ASN A 24 34.00 1.94 -7.97
C ASN A 24 33.97 3.36 -7.43
N GLU A 25 32.89 4.11 -7.66
CA GLU A 25 32.75 5.45 -7.11
C GLU A 25 32.76 5.45 -5.57
N LYS A 26 32.21 4.41 -4.94
CA LYS A 26 32.32 4.20 -3.48
C LYS A 26 33.75 3.93 -3.03
N VAL A 27 34.46 3.07 -3.77
CA VAL A 27 35.82 2.62 -3.40
C VAL A 27 36.86 3.73 -3.58
N PHE A 28 36.70 4.58 -4.60
CA PHE A 28 37.73 5.55 -5.00
C PHE A 28 37.40 7.01 -4.68
N LYS A 29 36.17 7.34 -4.24
CA LYS A 29 35.76 8.73 -3.96
C LYS A 29 35.11 8.95 -2.59
N ASP A 30 35.23 8.00 -1.65
CA ASP A 30 34.63 8.04 -0.30
C ASP A 30 33.11 8.37 -0.26
N GLY A 31 32.42 8.10 -1.37
CA GLY A 31 30.99 8.39 -1.51
C GLY A 31 30.12 7.33 -0.82
N ALA A 32 29.14 7.78 -0.03
CA ALA A 32 28.13 6.88 0.54
C ALA A 32 27.32 6.21 -0.58
N ALA A 33 27.24 4.89 -0.50
CA ALA A 33 26.53 4.05 -1.44
C ALA A 33 25.01 4.28 -1.41
N ASN A 34 24.47 5.14 -2.26
CA ASN A 34 23.03 5.29 -2.36
C ASN A 34 22.45 4.33 -3.41
N VAL A 35 21.85 3.23 -2.95
CA VAL A 35 21.17 2.23 -3.79
C VAL A 35 20.09 2.88 -4.65
N SER A 36 19.35 3.85 -4.09
CA SER A 36 18.30 4.60 -4.82
C SER A 36 18.87 5.39 -6.01
N GLN A 37 20.05 6.00 -5.84
CA GLN A 37 20.72 6.73 -6.94
C GLN A 37 21.22 5.78 -8.04
N ALA A 38 21.71 4.60 -7.68
CA ALA A 38 22.13 3.59 -8.65
C ALA A 38 20.92 3.05 -9.44
N GLU A 39 19.79 2.82 -8.76
CA GLU A 39 18.53 2.40 -9.39
C GLU A 39 17.98 3.46 -10.35
N ASP A 40 18.00 4.73 -9.94
CA ASP A 40 17.61 5.86 -10.79
C ASP A 40 18.51 5.99 -12.02
N MET A 41 19.82 5.78 -11.84
CA MET A 41 20.79 5.84 -12.93
C MET A 41 20.61 4.69 -13.94
N VAL A 42 20.29 3.48 -13.48
CA VAL A 42 19.93 2.36 -14.36
C VAL A 42 18.67 2.68 -15.16
N CYS A 43 17.60 3.16 -14.50
CA CYS A 43 16.35 3.51 -15.17
C CYS A 43 16.54 4.62 -16.22
N PHE A 44 17.34 5.64 -15.87
CA PHE A 44 17.67 6.73 -16.77
C PHE A 44 18.43 6.25 -18.01
N ARG A 45 19.49 5.46 -17.84
CA ARG A 45 20.32 4.95 -18.95
C ARG A 45 19.52 4.04 -19.90
N VAL A 46 18.65 3.21 -19.34
CA VAL A 46 17.75 2.35 -20.12
C VAL A 46 16.71 3.19 -20.89
N ALA A 47 16.05 4.16 -20.24
CA ALA A 47 15.08 5.04 -20.88
C ALA A 47 15.70 5.90 -22.00
N TRP A 48 16.89 6.44 -21.75
CA TRP A 48 17.63 7.23 -22.73
C TRP A 48 17.99 6.41 -23.97
N TRP A 49 18.39 5.16 -23.78
CA TRP A 49 18.68 4.25 -24.89
C TRP A 49 17.43 3.90 -25.70
N PHE A 50 16.30 3.61 -25.04
CA PHE A 50 15.02 3.35 -25.73
C PHE A 50 14.59 4.53 -26.60
N LYS A 51 14.83 5.76 -26.15
CA LYS A 51 14.52 6.97 -26.92
C LYS A 51 15.37 7.08 -28.20
N ASN A 52 16.62 6.63 -28.18
CA ASN A 52 17.59 6.86 -29.24
C ASN A 52 17.76 5.72 -30.26
N LEU A 53 17.05 4.59 -30.12
CA LEU A 53 17.28 3.39 -30.95
C LEU A 53 16.42 3.23 -32.21
N GLY A 54 15.87 4.32 -32.74
CA GLY A 54 15.44 4.34 -34.15
C GLY A 54 13.98 3.99 -34.43
N LYS A 55 13.08 4.13 -33.45
CA LYS A 55 11.67 4.50 -33.66
C LYS A 55 11.27 5.37 -32.49
N GLY A 56 11.49 6.68 -32.62
CA GLY A 56 11.33 7.65 -31.54
C GLY A 56 9.98 7.45 -30.84
N SER A 57 10.02 6.99 -29.60
CA SER A 57 8.87 7.17 -28.74
C SER A 57 8.66 8.68 -28.61
N SER A 58 7.43 9.15 -28.85
CA SER A 58 7.07 10.55 -28.55
C SER A 58 7.09 10.82 -27.04
N ASP A 59 7.21 9.77 -26.22
CA ASP A 59 7.28 9.87 -24.78
C ASP A 59 8.53 10.62 -24.33
N SER A 60 8.35 11.49 -23.34
CA SER A 60 9.48 12.07 -22.59
C SER A 60 10.31 10.96 -21.91
N ILE A 61 11.59 11.25 -21.68
CA ILE A 61 12.49 10.36 -20.92
C ILE A 61 11.89 10.08 -19.52
N THR A 62 11.25 11.08 -18.90
CA THR A 62 10.60 10.93 -17.59
C THR A 62 9.45 9.92 -17.64
N THR A 63 8.64 9.95 -18.69
CA THR A 63 7.54 9.00 -18.92
C THR A 63 8.08 7.59 -19.15
N LEU A 64 9.19 7.43 -19.88
CA LEU A 64 9.85 6.14 -20.08
C LEU A 64 10.42 5.58 -18.77
N ILE A 65 11.06 6.42 -17.94
CA ILE A 65 11.55 6.04 -16.61
C ILE A 65 10.41 5.53 -15.73
N TRP A 66 9.28 6.25 -15.72
CA TRP A 66 8.09 5.84 -14.97
C TRP A 66 7.58 4.46 -15.44
N LYS A 67 7.45 4.24 -16.76
CA LYS A 67 7.03 2.94 -17.33
C LYS A 67 7.97 1.79 -16.95
N ILE A 68 9.28 2.04 -16.89
CA ILE A 68 10.29 1.04 -16.47
C ILE A 68 10.09 0.70 -14.99
N LYS A 69 9.91 1.70 -14.12
CA LYS A 69 9.70 1.49 -12.68
C LYS A 69 8.42 0.70 -12.41
N GLU A 70 7.31 1.06 -13.06
CA GLU A 70 6.04 0.29 -13.00
C GLU A 70 6.22 -1.18 -13.43
N GLY A 71 6.99 -1.43 -14.50
CA GLY A 71 7.30 -2.79 -14.96
C GLY A 71 8.14 -3.61 -13.97
N CYS A 72 9.13 -2.98 -13.33
CA CYS A 72 9.97 -3.62 -12.30
C CYS A 72 9.17 -3.97 -11.04
N ILE A 73 8.24 -3.11 -10.62
CA ILE A 73 7.33 -3.34 -9.49
C ILE A 73 6.48 -4.59 -9.76
N ASN A 74 5.98 -4.76 -10.99
CA ASN A 74 5.18 -5.92 -11.38
C ASN A 74 5.99 -7.22 -11.46
N SER A 75 7.27 -7.17 -11.84
CA SER A 75 8.13 -8.37 -11.92
C SER A 75 8.58 -8.90 -10.55
N THR A 76 8.75 -8.01 -9.56
CA THR A 76 9.16 -8.37 -8.19
C THR A 76 8.05 -9.12 -7.43
N ILE A 77 6.81 -9.07 -7.93
CA ILE A 77 5.63 -9.74 -7.35
C ILE A 77 5.58 -11.25 -7.66
N THR A 78 6.47 -11.79 -8.52
CA THR A 78 6.41 -13.19 -8.97
C THR A 78 7.32 -14.18 -8.22
N LYS A 79 8.06 -13.77 -7.18
CA LYS A 79 8.64 -14.76 -6.24
C LYS A 79 7.50 -15.37 -5.43
N SER A 80 7.27 -16.67 -5.61
CA SER A 80 6.27 -17.51 -4.93
C SER A 80 5.91 -17.00 -3.53
N ARG A 81 4.92 -16.11 -3.43
CA ARG A 81 4.35 -15.74 -2.14
C ARG A 81 3.64 -16.99 -1.66
N LYS A 82 4.14 -17.61 -0.58
CA LYS A 82 3.27 -18.46 0.23
C LYS A 82 1.99 -17.66 0.40
N ALA A 83 0.84 -18.24 0.05
CA ALA A 83 -0.44 -17.61 0.32
C ALA A 83 -0.45 -17.33 1.82
N VAL A 84 -0.29 -16.06 2.20
CA VAL A 84 -0.42 -15.66 3.60
C VAL A 84 -1.91 -15.62 3.83
N GLU A 85 -2.44 -16.76 4.24
CA GLU A 85 -3.86 -16.90 4.54
C GLU A 85 -4.19 -16.00 5.74
N TRP A 86 -5.35 -15.36 5.66
CA TRP A 86 -5.90 -14.61 6.78
C TRP A 86 -6.16 -15.57 7.95
N VAL A 87 -5.76 -15.19 9.16
CA VAL A 87 -5.94 -16.01 10.37
C VAL A 87 -6.94 -15.35 11.31
N PRO A 88 -7.94 -16.08 11.82
CA PRO A 88 -8.89 -15.55 12.79
C PRO A 88 -8.21 -15.09 14.09
N PRO A 89 -8.78 -14.11 14.79
CA PRO A 89 -8.29 -13.70 16.11
C PRO A 89 -8.55 -14.78 17.17
N PRO A 90 -7.86 -14.73 18.33
CA PRO A 90 -8.15 -15.58 19.47
C PRO A 90 -9.61 -15.45 19.95
N ASN A 91 -10.09 -16.47 20.68
CA ASN A 91 -11.42 -16.43 21.26
C ASN A 91 -11.61 -15.20 22.18
N GLY A 92 -12.77 -14.55 22.08
CA GLY A 92 -13.07 -13.31 22.80
C GLY A 92 -12.49 -12.04 22.17
N SER A 93 -11.80 -12.15 21.03
CA SER A 93 -11.24 -11.02 20.29
C SER A 93 -11.87 -10.86 18.91
N PHE A 94 -11.79 -9.65 18.37
CA PHE A 94 -12.29 -9.30 17.04
C PHE A 94 -11.17 -8.74 16.19
N LYS A 95 -11.28 -8.96 14.87
CA LYS A 95 -10.32 -8.48 13.90
C LYS A 95 -11.03 -7.66 12.84
N PHE A 96 -10.67 -6.38 12.75
CA PHE A 96 -11.23 -5.44 11.81
C PHE A 96 -10.20 -5.09 10.74
N ASN A 97 -10.27 -5.78 9.61
CA ASN A 97 -9.44 -5.47 8.46
C ASN A 97 -9.99 -4.22 7.74
N VAL A 98 -9.10 -3.29 7.39
CA VAL A 98 -9.43 -2.05 6.65
C VAL A 98 -8.50 -1.88 5.45
N ASP A 99 -8.98 -1.20 4.42
CA ASP A 99 -8.18 -0.85 3.25
C ASP A 99 -8.71 0.40 2.54
N GLY A 100 -7.82 1.10 1.86
CA GLY A 100 -8.10 2.30 1.08
C GLY A 100 -7.57 2.19 -0.36
N LEU A 101 -8.40 2.50 -1.34
CA LEU A 101 -8.03 2.53 -2.75
C LEU A 101 -8.21 3.91 -3.35
N THR A 102 -7.22 4.37 -4.12
CA THR A 102 -7.34 5.52 -5.02
C THR A 102 -6.59 5.23 -6.34
N ARG A 103 -7.06 5.79 -7.46
CA ARG A 103 -6.41 5.64 -8.78
C ARG A 103 -5.92 6.99 -9.30
N GLY A 104 -4.63 7.27 -9.11
CA GLY A 104 -4.11 8.63 -9.21
C GLY A 104 -4.29 9.34 -7.87
N SER A 105 -3.30 10.08 -7.41
CA SER A 105 -3.29 10.61 -6.05
C SER A 105 -2.95 12.10 -6.08
N PRO A 106 -3.93 13.01 -5.91
CA PRO A 106 -5.34 12.76 -5.53
C PRO A 106 -6.25 12.37 -6.72
N PHE A 107 -7.20 11.47 -6.48
CA PHE A 107 -8.31 11.15 -7.40
C PHE A 107 -9.45 10.50 -6.60
N GLN A 108 -10.48 10.02 -7.30
CA GLN A 108 -11.56 9.24 -6.70
C GLN A 108 -11.00 8.14 -5.77
N ALA A 109 -11.60 8.01 -4.60
CA ALA A 109 -11.12 7.15 -3.54
C ALA A 109 -12.26 6.33 -2.94
N GLY A 110 -11.96 5.07 -2.65
CA GLY A 110 -12.85 4.13 -1.99
C GLY A 110 -12.20 3.56 -0.75
N ILE A 111 -12.99 3.28 0.28
CA ILE A 111 -12.56 2.61 1.50
C ILE A 111 -13.40 1.36 1.72
N GLY A 112 -12.79 0.35 2.33
CA GLY A 112 -13.44 -0.89 2.69
C GLY A 112 -13.01 -1.38 4.06
N GLY A 113 -13.86 -2.18 4.69
CA GLY A 113 -13.51 -2.83 5.94
C GLY A 113 -14.39 -4.03 6.26
N VAL A 114 -13.84 -4.99 6.98
CA VAL A 114 -14.55 -6.18 7.47
C VAL A 114 -14.17 -6.49 8.91
N LEU A 115 -15.16 -6.61 9.79
CA LEU A 115 -15.03 -7.09 11.15
C LEU A 115 -15.39 -8.57 11.23
N ARG A 116 -14.48 -9.36 11.80
CA ARG A 116 -14.65 -10.81 11.99
C ARG A 116 -14.41 -11.21 13.44
N ASP A 117 -15.14 -12.24 13.87
CA ASP A 117 -14.91 -12.92 15.16
C ASP A 117 -13.83 -14.01 15.06
N HIS A 118 -13.58 -14.68 16.18
CA HIS A 118 -12.66 -15.81 16.31
C HIS A 118 -13.00 -17.05 15.47
N LYS A 119 -14.23 -17.15 14.94
CA LYS A 119 -14.65 -18.20 14.01
C LYS A 119 -14.52 -17.76 12.55
N GLY A 120 -14.05 -16.53 12.30
CA GLY A 120 -14.02 -15.92 10.98
C GLY A 120 -15.40 -15.47 10.48
N LYS A 121 -16.44 -15.51 11.31
CA LYS A 121 -17.78 -15.03 10.95
C LYS A 121 -17.68 -13.53 10.71
N VAL A 122 -18.15 -13.08 9.53
CA VAL A 122 -18.26 -11.65 9.23
C VAL A 122 -19.43 -11.10 10.03
N LEU A 123 -19.12 -10.21 10.95
CA LEU A 123 -20.11 -9.54 11.79
C LEU A 123 -20.54 -8.23 11.17
N PHE A 124 -19.58 -7.55 10.55
CA PHE A 124 -19.81 -6.27 9.94
C PHE A 124 -18.88 -6.05 8.74
N LEU A 125 -19.37 -5.37 7.71
CA LEU A 125 -18.53 -4.89 6.61
C LEU A 125 -19.02 -3.53 6.11
N PHE A 126 -18.09 -2.76 5.56
CA PHE A 126 -18.39 -1.52 4.86
C PHE A 126 -17.61 -1.39 3.55
N SER A 127 -18.19 -0.65 2.61
CA SER A 127 -17.58 -0.23 1.34
C SER A 127 -18.16 1.13 0.96
N ASN A 128 -17.31 2.14 0.87
CA ASN A 128 -17.71 3.53 0.71
C ASN A 128 -16.86 4.24 -0.34
N ASN A 129 -17.50 5.02 -1.20
CA ASN A 129 -16.82 6.08 -1.94
C ASN A 129 -16.65 7.29 -1.01
N ILE A 130 -15.45 7.86 -0.96
CA ILE A 130 -15.15 9.02 -0.11
C ILE A 130 -14.82 10.29 -0.91
N GLY A 131 -15.04 10.28 -2.23
CA GLY A 131 -14.73 11.43 -3.08
C GLY A 131 -13.26 11.45 -3.49
N ILE A 132 -12.64 12.64 -3.56
CA ILE A 132 -11.27 12.81 -4.07
C ILE A 132 -10.28 12.92 -2.93
N HIS A 133 -9.41 11.92 -2.78
CA HIS A 133 -8.38 11.89 -1.75
C HIS A 133 -7.06 11.29 -2.27
N ASP A 134 -5.95 11.65 -1.61
CA ASP A 134 -4.67 10.99 -1.83
C ASP A 134 -4.61 9.62 -1.11
N ALA A 135 -3.64 8.78 -1.49
CA ALA A 135 -3.55 7.43 -0.98
C ALA A 135 -3.42 7.37 0.56
N VAL A 136 -2.64 8.27 1.15
CA VAL A 136 -2.41 8.29 2.60
C VAL A 136 -3.68 8.70 3.32
N THR A 137 -4.34 9.76 2.86
CA THR A 137 -5.62 10.20 3.41
C THR A 137 -6.69 9.11 3.32
N THR A 138 -6.75 8.37 2.21
CA THR A 138 -7.70 7.27 2.00
C THR A 138 -7.51 6.15 3.03
N GLU A 139 -6.25 5.76 3.30
CA GLU A 139 -5.90 4.75 4.30
C GLU A 139 -6.22 5.20 5.74
N ILE A 140 -6.00 6.48 6.05
CA ILE A 140 -6.37 7.04 7.36
C ILE A 140 -7.90 7.01 7.52
N MET A 141 -8.64 7.38 6.49
CA MET A 141 -10.10 7.42 6.51
C MET A 141 -10.73 6.03 6.60
N SER A 142 -10.14 5.00 5.98
CA SER A 142 -10.61 3.62 6.13
C SER A 142 -10.56 3.16 7.60
N LEU A 143 -9.46 3.47 8.29
CA LEU A 143 -9.29 3.14 9.70
C LEU A 143 -10.20 3.99 10.61
N ALA A 144 -10.32 5.30 10.34
CA ALA A 144 -11.21 6.19 11.09
C ALA A 144 -12.68 5.75 10.99
N LYS A 145 -13.13 5.35 9.80
CA LYS A 145 -14.48 4.81 9.56
C LYS A 145 -14.70 3.53 10.37
N ALA A 146 -13.71 2.63 10.42
CA ALA A 146 -13.78 1.42 11.25
C ALA A 146 -13.87 1.75 12.76
N CYS A 147 -13.06 2.70 13.25
CA CYS A 147 -13.10 3.14 14.65
C CYS A 147 -14.47 3.73 15.02
N PHE A 148 -14.99 4.62 14.17
CA PHE A 148 -16.34 5.20 14.34
C PHE A 148 -17.42 4.11 14.45
N LEU A 149 -17.33 3.07 13.60
CA LEU A 149 -18.28 1.97 13.60
C LEU A 149 -18.16 1.11 14.86
N CYS A 150 -16.95 0.91 15.40
CA CYS A 150 -16.74 0.22 16.66
C CYS A 150 -17.32 0.99 17.85
N LEU A 151 -17.07 2.30 17.93
CA LEU A 151 -17.57 3.16 19.01
C LEU A 151 -19.10 3.25 19.03
N GLY A 152 -19.74 3.12 17.87
CA GLY A 152 -21.20 3.08 17.76
C GLY A 152 -21.85 1.73 18.16
N LYS A 153 -21.09 0.75 18.65
CA LYS A 153 -21.58 -0.62 18.92
C LYS A 153 -21.35 -1.04 20.37
N PRO A 154 -22.40 -1.01 21.21
CA PRO A 154 -22.32 -1.45 22.60
C PRO A 154 -21.83 -2.90 22.76
N GLU A 155 -22.09 -3.77 21.79
CA GLU A 155 -21.68 -5.19 21.82
C GLU A 155 -20.17 -5.39 21.76
N LEU A 156 -19.44 -4.38 21.25
CA LEU A 156 -17.99 -4.36 21.14
C LEU A 156 -17.31 -3.67 22.34
N CYS A 157 -18.09 -3.04 23.23
CA CYS A 157 -17.58 -2.40 24.44
C CYS A 157 -16.86 -3.42 25.34
N GLY A 158 -15.67 -3.06 25.85
CA GLY A 158 -14.82 -3.96 26.63
C GLY A 158 -14.25 -5.17 25.88
N LYS A 159 -14.40 -5.27 24.55
CA LYS A 159 -13.84 -6.37 23.75
C LYS A 159 -12.48 -6.01 23.20
N ILE A 160 -11.62 -7.01 23.01
CA ILE A 160 -10.32 -6.82 22.35
C ILE A 160 -10.56 -6.67 20.84
N ILE A 161 -10.13 -5.55 20.26
CA ILE A 161 -10.28 -5.26 18.83
C ILE A 161 -8.91 -5.03 18.21
N GLU A 162 -8.57 -5.87 17.23
CA GLU A 162 -7.41 -5.67 16.38
C GLU A 162 -7.82 -5.00 15.07
N PHE A 163 -7.42 -3.75 14.87
CA PHE A 163 -7.51 -3.12 13.57
C PHE A 163 -6.33 -3.53 12.70
N VAL A 164 -6.59 -4.00 11.50
CA VAL A 164 -5.60 -4.57 10.60
C VAL A 164 -5.54 -3.76 9.31
N SER A 165 -4.40 -3.15 9.03
CA SER A 165 -4.15 -2.39 7.80
C SER A 165 -2.95 -2.99 7.06
N ASP A 166 -2.94 -2.90 5.74
CA ASP A 166 -1.76 -3.24 4.92
C ASP A 166 -0.84 -2.04 4.61
N SER A 167 -1.18 -0.86 5.14
CA SER A 167 -0.34 0.32 5.08
C SER A 167 0.63 0.37 6.26
N MET A 168 1.85 -0.13 6.05
CA MET A 168 2.92 -0.08 7.06
C MET A 168 3.18 1.36 7.53
N LEU A 169 3.01 2.35 6.65
CA LEU A 169 3.17 3.76 6.97
C LEU A 169 2.18 4.20 8.07
N ILE A 170 0.88 3.97 7.87
CA ILE A 170 -0.16 4.35 8.83
C ILE A 170 0.00 3.60 10.15
N VAL A 171 0.28 2.29 10.09
CA VAL A 171 0.56 1.48 11.28
C VAL A 171 1.76 2.01 12.05
N SER A 172 2.80 2.50 11.37
CA SER A 172 3.99 3.05 12.04
C SER A 172 3.71 4.39 12.72
N TRP A 173 2.93 5.27 12.09
CA TRP A 173 2.56 6.58 12.64
C TRP A 173 1.68 6.45 13.88
N ILE A 174 0.69 5.57 13.84
CA ILE A 174 -0.21 5.32 14.99
C ILE A 174 0.55 4.70 16.16
N ASN A 175 1.50 3.79 15.88
CA ASN A 175 2.29 3.14 16.92
C ASN A 175 3.51 3.98 17.39
N GLY A 176 3.49 5.30 17.16
CA GLY A 176 4.43 6.23 17.79
C GLY A 176 5.81 6.35 17.13
N ARG A 177 6.01 5.91 15.89
CA ARG A 177 7.31 6.07 15.18
C ARG A 177 7.56 7.47 14.59
N GLY A 178 6.72 8.45 14.94
CA GLY A 178 6.81 9.82 14.44
C GLY A 178 6.06 10.02 13.12
N ILE A 179 5.40 11.17 12.98
CA ILE A 179 4.64 11.54 11.77
C ILE A 179 5.52 12.45 10.92
N GLU A 180 5.94 11.96 9.75
CA GLU A 180 6.83 12.70 8.84
C GLU A 180 6.10 13.71 7.94
N SER A 181 4.77 13.79 8.06
CA SER A 181 3.92 14.57 7.16
C SER A 181 3.02 15.54 7.93
N ILE A 182 3.37 16.82 7.90
CA ILE A 182 2.60 17.90 8.55
C ILE A 182 1.14 17.90 8.07
N LYS A 183 0.90 17.62 6.77
CA LYS A 183 -0.46 17.59 6.20
C LYS A 183 -1.38 16.55 6.82
N HIS A 184 -0.85 15.45 7.37
CA HIS A 184 -1.65 14.38 7.97
C HIS A 184 -1.61 14.39 9.50
N PHE A 185 -0.84 15.30 10.11
CA PHE A 185 -0.61 15.32 11.55
C PHE A 185 -1.94 15.35 12.32
N GLN A 186 -2.83 16.28 11.97
CA GLN A 186 -4.13 16.40 12.62
C GLN A 186 -4.99 15.13 12.46
N MET A 187 -5.05 14.57 11.24
CA MET A 187 -5.87 13.37 11.00
C MET A 187 -5.35 12.16 11.78
N ILE A 188 -4.03 11.98 11.86
CA ILE A 188 -3.44 10.91 12.67
C ILE A 188 -3.66 11.15 14.16
N TYR A 189 -3.57 12.40 14.62
CA TYR A 189 -3.85 12.75 16.01
C TYR A 189 -5.30 12.42 16.38
N ASP A 190 -6.25 12.80 15.53
CA ASP A 190 -7.68 12.50 15.73
C ASP A 190 -7.94 10.98 15.70
N LEU A 191 -7.32 10.27 14.76
CA LEU A 191 -7.41 8.81 14.67
C LEU A 191 -6.83 8.12 15.90
N HIS A 192 -5.70 8.62 16.42
CA HIS A 192 -5.10 8.11 17.66
C HIS A 192 -6.05 8.30 18.85
N ASN A 193 -6.73 9.44 18.96
CA ASN A 193 -7.74 9.68 19.99
C ASN A 193 -8.93 8.74 19.85
N GLN A 194 -9.40 8.50 18.62
CA GLN A 194 -10.48 7.55 18.35
C GLN A 194 -10.09 6.12 18.77
N ILE A 195 -8.89 5.66 18.41
CA ILE A 195 -8.40 4.34 18.81
C ILE A 195 -8.26 4.25 20.33
N SER A 196 -7.76 5.30 20.97
CA SER A 196 -7.59 5.36 22.43
C SER A 196 -8.91 5.33 23.19
N SER A 197 -10.01 5.71 22.55
CA SER A 197 -11.36 5.66 23.15
C SER A 197 -12.02 4.28 23.05
N ILE A 198 -11.41 3.32 22.35
CA ILE A 198 -11.89 1.95 22.24
C ILE A 198 -11.11 1.08 23.25
N ASP A 199 -11.84 0.39 24.12
CA ASP A 199 -11.25 -0.53 25.08
C ASP A 199 -10.41 -1.59 24.38
N HIS A 200 -9.19 -1.82 24.87
CA HIS A 200 -8.31 -2.89 24.39
C HIS A 200 -8.11 -2.94 22.86
N ALA A 201 -8.01 -1.77 22.21
CA ALA A 201 -7.75 -1.66 20.78
C ALA A 201 -6.25 -1.67 20.45
N ARG A 202 -5.89 -2.28 19.31
CA ARG A 202 -4.54 -2.16 18.72
C ARG A 202 -4.59 -2.10 17.20
N VAL A 203 -3.61 -1.43 16.60
CA VAL A 203 -3.44 -1.37 15.14
C VAL A 203 -2.23 -2.18 14.72
N VAL A 204 -2.44 -3.17 13.85
CA VAL A 204 -1.42 -4.12 13.39
C VAL A 204 -1.30 -4.14 11.88
N TYR A 205 -0.07 -4.39 11.40
CA TYR A 205 0.21 -4.54 9.98
C TYR A 205 -0.13 -5.96 9.50
N CYS A 206 -0.67 -6.05 8.29
CA CYS A 206 -0.76 -7.31 7.54
C CYS A 206 -0.25 -7.16 6.10
N SER A 207 0.01 -8.29 5.44
CA SER A 207 0.34 -8.26 4.03
C SER A 207 -0.92 -8.01 3.17
N ARG A 208 -0.77 -7.39 2.00
CA ARG A 208 -1.87 -7.22 1.05
C ARG A 208 -2.55 -8.55 0.66
N ALA A 209 -1.76 -9.63 0.57
CA ALA A 209 -2.29 -10.96 0.26
C ALA A 209 -3.31 -11.44 1.30
N SER A 210 -3.04 -11.18 2.58
CA SER A 210 -3.94 -11.49 3.71
C SER A 210 -5.11 -10.51 3.85
N ASN A 211 -5.11 -9.38 3.12
CA ASN A 211 -6.15 -8.34 3.17
C ASN A 211 -7.05 -8.30 1.92
N SER A 212 -6.96 -9.32 1.07
CA SER A 212 -7.61 -9.35 -0.25
C SER A 212 -9.13 -9.11 -0.24
N PHE A 213 -9.84 -9.60 0.78
CA PHE A 213 -11.28 -9.34 0.91
C PHE A 213 -11.59 -7.87 1.14
N THR A 214 -10.74 -7.17 1.88
CA THR A 214 -10.91 -5.75 2.18
C THR A 214 -10.53 -4.88 0.99
N ASP A 215 -9.48 -5.25 0.26
CA ASP A 215 -9.11 -4.64 -1.02
C ASP A 215 -10.27 -4.73 -2.04
N MET A 216 -10.98 -5.86 -2.08
CA MET A 216 -12.20 -5.98 -2.87
C MET A 216 -13.30 -4.99 -2.44
N LEU A 217 -13.51 -4.80 -1.13
CA LEU A 217 -14.48 -3.82 -0.61
C LEU A 217 -14.06 -2.38 -0.94
N ALA A 218 -12.78 -2.05 -0.82
CA ALA A 218 -12.27 -0.73 -1.18
C ALA A 218 -12.42 -0.44 -2.68
N LYS A 219 -12.18 -1.45 -3.55
CA LYS A 219 -12.45 -1.38 -5.00
C LYS A 219 -13.92 -1.11 -5.29
N GLN A 220 -14.81 -1.82 -4.62
CA GLN A 220 -16.25 -1.62 -4.78
C GLN A 220 -16.70 -0.21 -4.36
N GLY A 221 -16.15 0.31 -3.27
CA GLY A 221 -16.38 1.69 -2.83
C GLY A 221 -15.85 2.70 -3.85
N PHE A 222 -14.65 2.45 -4.39
CA PHE A 222 -14.03 3.30 -5.40
C PHE A 222 -14.85 3.37 -6.68
N GLU A 223 -15.43 2.25 -7.15
CA GLU A 223 -16.24 2.19 -8.37
C GLU A 223 -17.56 2.98 -8.28
N GLY A 224 -17.90 3.56 -7.11
CA GLY A 224 -19.05 4.45 -6.96
C GLY A 224 -20.38 3.71 -6.79
N GLY A 225 -20.35 2.46 -6.32
CA GLY A 225 -21.54 1.75 -5.87
C GLY A 225 -22.21 2.43 -4.66
N ARG A 226 -23.48 2.09 -4.39
CA ARG A 226 -24.16 2.50 -3.16
C ARG A 226 -23.30 2.12 -1.95
N GLU A 227 -23.25 2.98 -0.93
CA GLU A 227 -22.63 2.64 0.36
C GLU A 227 -23.17 1.28 0.82
N ILE A 228 -22.26 0.34 1.06
CA ILE A 228 -22.60 -0.95 1.64
C ILE A 228 -22.28 -0.87 3.11
N LEU A 229 -23.30 -1.06 3.93
CA LEU A 229 -23.20 -1.28 5.36
C LEU A 229 -24.03 -2.52 5.65
N SER A 230 -23.35 -3.64 5.92
CA SER A 230 -24.01 -4.93 6.16
C SER A 230 -23.63 -5.49 7.53
N TRP A 231 -24.62 -6.02 8.24
CA TRP A 231 -24.51 -6.51 9.61
C TRP A 231 -25.06 -7.93 9.69
N SER A 232 -24.32 -8.82 10.35
CA SER A 232 -24.83 -10.13 10.76
C SER A 232 -25.22 -10.03 12.24
N VAL A 233 -26.41 -10.50 12.61
CA VAL A 233 -26.81 -10.59 14.03
C VAL A 233 -25.79 -11.49 14.74
N PHE A 234 -25.27 -11.00 15.88
CA PHE A 234 -24.26 -11.68 16.71
C PHE A 234 -24.71 -13.09 17.05
#